data_AF-A0A9D2QEJ4-F1
#
_entry.id   AF-A0A9D2QEJ4-F1
#
_cell.length_a   1.000
_cell.length_b   1.000
_cell.length_c   1.000
_cell.angle_alpha   90.00
_cell.angle_beta   90.00
_cell.angle_gamma   90.00
#
_symmetry.space_group_name_H-M   'P 1'
#
loop_
_entity.id
_entity.type
_entity.pdbx_description
1 polymer ?
#
loop_
_entity_poly.entity_id
_entity_poly.type
_entity_poly.pdbx_seq_one_letter_code
_entity_poly.pdbx_strand_id
1 'polypeptide(L)'
;MFIAVVGVAGAVGTFVGGRLTDLWGADRTLVSAFASMAVAVVGLAVAGLSTDSAQVWLVISLSAFYGFAGWGFNPPMNARILRLAGEAETEAVALSTSALYVGISIAGAVGGWSGASFDGTGAAVAAAVICLVSLAATLVIVRRFPT
;
A
#
# COMPACT_ATOMS: atom_id res chain seq x y z
N MET A 1 10.51 -17.18 4.43
CA MET A 1 11.25 -16.52 3.33
C MET A 1 10.51 -15.28 2.81
N PHE A 2 9.29 -15.41 2.27
CA PHE A 2 8.50 -14.29 1.74
C PHE A 2 8.33 -13.11 2.73
N ILE A 3 7.98 -13.38 3.99
CA ILE A 3 7.82 -12.34 5.02
C ILE A 3 9.14 -11.57 5.27
N ALA A 4 10.28 -12.27 5.29
CA ALA A 4 11.58 -11.63 5.48
C ALA A 4 11.94 -10.74 4.29
N VAL A 5 11.65 -11.18 3.06
CA VAL A 5 11.85 -10.39 1.85
C VAL A 5 10.97 -9.13 1.87
N VAL A 6 9.69 -9.27 2.20
CA VAL A 6 8.76 -8.13 2.34
C VAL A 6 9.24 -7.17 3.42
N GLY A 7 9.72 -7.68 4.56
CA GLY A 7 10.21 -6.85 5.66
C GLY A 7 11.46 -6.04 5.30
N VAL A 8 12.46 -6.69 4.69
CA VAL A 8 13.68 -6.00 4.23
C VAL A 8 13.34 -4.97 3.14
N ALA A 9 12.53 -5.37 2.15
CA ALA A 9 12.11 -4.47 1.09
C ALA A 9 11.30 -3.29 1.63
N GLY A 10 10.45 -3.52 2.64
CA GLY A 10 9.68 -2.48 3.32
C GLY A 10 10.55 -1.50 4.08
N ALA A 11 11.58 -1.95 4.79
CA ALA A 11 12.53 -1.05 5.45
C ALA A 11 13.24 -0.14 4.44
N VAL A 12 13.68 -0.69 3.31
CA VAL A 12 14.27 0.09 2.20
C VAL A 12 13.22 1.05 1.61
N GLY A 13 11.99 0.58 1.42
CA GLY A 13 10.86 1.36 0.92
C GLY A 13 10.55 2.58 1.77
N THR A 14 10.51 2.44 3.10
CA THR A 14 10.31 3.55 4.03
C THR A 14 11.41 4.60 3.90
N PHE A 15 12.66 4.19 3.82
CA PHE A 15 13.78 5.12 3.67
C PHE A 15 13.74 5.87 2.33
N VAL A 16 13.53 5.14 1.23
CA VAL A 16 13.42 5.73 -0.11
C VAL A 16 12.19 6.61 -0.21
N GLY A 17 11.05 6.19 0.34
CA GLY A 17 9.82 6.97 0.40
C GLY A 17 10.01 8.30 1.14
N GLY A 18 10.75 8.30 2.26
CA GLY A 18 11.13 9.53 2.96
C GLY A 18 11.94 10.47 2.07
N ARG A 19 13.00 9.96 1.43
CA ARG A 19 13.81 10.79 0.52
C ARG A 19 13.03 11.30 -0.69
N LEU A 20 12.17 10.49 -1.29
CA LEU A 20 11.33 10.93 -2.39
C LEU A 20 10.32 11.98 -1.94
N THR A 21 9.82 11.89 -0.71
CA THR A 21 8.94 12.91 -0.11
C THR A 21 9.66 14.25 -0.04
N ASP A 22 10.92 14.26 0.40
CA ASP A 22 11.74 15.48 0.48
C ASP A 22 12.08 16.05 -0.90
N LEU A 23 12.29 15.19 -1.90
CA LEU A 23 12.72 15.58 -3.25
C LEU A 23 11.56 15.99 -4.18
N TRP A 24 10.44 15.27 -4.13
CA TRP A 24 9.31 15.41 -5.06
C TRP A 24 8.06 16.02 -4.40
N GLY A 25 8.07 16.17 -3.08
CA GLY A 25 6.91 16.54 -2.29
C GLY A 25 6.05 15.33 -1.90
N ALA A 26 5.23 15.52 -0.87
CA ALA A 26 4.41 14.48 -0.27
C ALA A 26 3.36 13.93 -1.25
N ASP A 27 2.63 14.79 -1.95
CA ASP A 27 1.55 14.38 -2.83
C ASP A 27 2.01 13.49 -4.00
N ARG A 28 3.09 13.89 -4.68
CA ARG A 28 3.62 13.13 -5.82
C ARG A 28 4.17 11.78 -5.38
N THR A 29 4.87 11.76 -4.25
CA THR A 29 5.43 10.54 -3.67
C THR A 29 4.35 9.59 -3.17
N LEU A 30 3.27 10.14 -2.59
CA LEU A 30 2.14 9.34 -2.14
C LEU A 30 1.43 8.65 -3.31
N VAL A 31 1.16 9.38 -4.39
CA VAL A 31 0.54 8.83 -5.60
C VAL A 31 1.45 7.77 -6.24
N SER A 32 2.76 8.00 -6.33
CA SER A 32 3.69 7.03 -6.91
C SER A 32 3.81 5.77 -6.06
N ALA A 33 3.76 5.87 -4.73
CA ALA A 33 3.75 4.72 -3.82
C ALA A 33 2.50 3.86 -4.03
N PHE A 34 1.30 4.47 -4.05
CA PHE A 34 0.05 3.74 -4.30
C PHE A 34 0.00 3.14 -5.72
N ALA A 35 0.52 3.84 -6.73
CA ALA A 35 0.60 3.31 -8.09
C ALA A 35 1.53 2.08 -8.17
N SER A 36 2.70 2.16 -7.53
CA SER A 36 3.66 1.06 -7.46
C SER A 36 3.08 -0.14 -6.69
N MET A 37 2.37 0.12 -5.59
CA MET A 37 1.69 -0.91 -4.83
C MET A 37 0.59 -1.58 -5.65
N ALA A 38 -0.19 -0.81 -6.42
CA ALA A 38 -1.21 -1.34 -7.32
C ALA A 38 -0.61 -2.26 -8.38
N VAL A 39 0.52 -1.89 -8.99
CA VAL A 39 1.23 -2.74 -9.95
C VAL A 39 1.66 -4.07 -9.30
N ALA A 40 2.22 -4.03 -8.09
CA ALA A 40 2.64 -5.23 -7.38
C ALA A 40 1.46 -6.17 -7.06
N VAL A 41 0.36 -5.62 -6.52
CA VAL A 41 -0.81 -6.40 -6.10
C VAL A 41 -1.59 -6.94 -7.30
N VAL A 42 -1.78 -6.14 -8.35
CA VAL A 42 -2.39 -6.61 -9.60
C VAL A 42 -1.52 -7.69 -10.24
N GLY A 43 -0.20 -7.53 -10.24
CA GLY A 43 0.73 -8.55 -10.72
C GLY A 43 0.59 -9.88 -9.97
N LEU A 44 0.44 -9.83 -8.64
CA LEU A 44 0.19 -11.02 -7.82
C LEU A 44 -1.17 -11.67 -8.14
N ALA A 45 -2.22 -10.87 -8.31
CA ALA A 45 -3.55 -11.37 -8.67
C ALA A 45 -3.54 -12.04 -10.05
N VAL A 46 -2.91 -11.41 -11.05
CA VAL A 46 -2.79 -11.98 -12.41
C VAL A 46 -1.95 -13.24 -12.41
N ALA A 47 -0.84 -13.28 -11.67
CA ALA A 47 0.00 -14.47 -11.55
C ALA A 47 -0.79 -15.64 -10.93
N GLY A 48 -1.61 -15.37 -9.91
CA GLY A 48 -2.48 -16.38 -9.28
C GLY A 48 -3.62 -16.85 -10.19
N LEU A 49 -4.14 -16.00 -11.08
CA LEU A 49 -5.19 -16.35 -12.04
C LEU A 49 -4.68 -17.14 -13.25
N SER A 50 -3.42 -16.92 -13.65
CA SER A 50 -2.90 -17.41 -14.94
C SER A 50 -2.18 -18.75 -14.86
N THR A 51 -1.84 -19.24 -13.66
CA THR A 51 -0.97 -20.41 -13.52
C THR A 51 -1.32 -21.24 -12.29
N ASP A 52 -1.54 -22.56 -12.46
CA ASP A 52 -1.64 -23.51 -11.34
C ASP A 52 -0.31 -23.66 -10.57
N SER A 53 0.80 -23.24 -11.17
CA SER A 53 2.13 -23.18 -10.55
C SER A 53 2.83 -21.87 -10.90
N ALA A 54 2.49 -20.80 -10.18
CA ALA A 54 3.21 -19.53 -10.32
C ALA A 54 4.70 -19.74 -9.96
N GLN A 55 5.58 -19.29 -10.84
CA GLN A 55 7.03 -19.45 -10.66
C GLN A 55 7.46 -18.75 -9.37
N VAL A 56 8.05 -19.48 -8.42
CA VAL A 56 8.30 -19.00 -7.05
C VAL A 56 9.06 -17.66 -7.03
N TRP A 57 9.99 -17.49 -7.97
CA TRP A 57 10.78 -16.27 -8.13
C TRP A 57 9.94 -15.05 -8.50
N LEU A 58 8.92 -15.21 -9.35
CA LEU A 58 8.00 -14.14 -9.70
C LEU A 58 7.24 -13.66 -8.46
N VAL A 59 6.73 -14.60 -7.66
CA VAL A 59 5.99 -14.28 -6.42
C VAL A 59 6.90 -13.59 -5.39
N ILE A 60 8.16 -14.04 -5.26
CA ILE A 60 9.16 -13.39 -4.39
C ILE A 60 9.42 -11.96 -4.86
N SER A 61 9.67 -11.75 -6.16
CA SER A 61 9.94 -10.42 -6.72
C SER A 61 8.77 -9.47 -6.55
N LEU A 62 7.55 -9.93 -6.82
CA LEU A 62 6.34 -9.12 -6.63
C LEU A 62 6.06 -8.84 -5.16
N SER A 63 6.33 -9.80 -4.26
CA SER A 63 6.22 -9.59 -2.81
C SER A 63 7.25 -8.59 -2.31
N ALA A 64 8.49 -8.64 -2.80
CA ALA A 64 9.52 -7.65 -2.50
C ALA A 64 9.08 -6.26 -2.97
N PHE A 65 8.56 -6.17 -4.20
CA PHE A 65 8.08 -4.91 -4.75
C PHE A 65 6.87 -4.36 -3.99
N TYR A 66 5.94 -5.23 -3.59
CA TYR A 66 4.84 -4.89 -2.69
C TYR A 66 5.35 -4.38 -1.34
N GLY A 67 6.31 -5.07 -0.70
CA GLY A 67 6.88 -4.63 0.57
C GLY A 67 7.50 -3.25 0.47
N PHE A 68 8.31 -3.03 -0.57
CA PHE A 68 8.92 -1.73 -0.86
C PHE A 68 7.87 -0.63 -1.05
N ALA A 69 6.90 -0.81 -1.95
CA ALA A 69 5.90 0.21 -2.25
C ALA A 69 4.92 0.42 -1.08
N GLY A 70 4.48 -0.67 -0.46
CA GLY A 70 3.46 -0.70 0.58
C GLY A 70 3.92 -0.17 1.93
N TRP A 71 5.23 -0.05 2.18
CA TRP A 71 5.74 0.67 3.35
C TRP A 71 6.31 2.06 3.00
N GLY A 72 6.67 2.29 1.73
CA GLY A 72 7.13 3.59 1.25
C GLY A 72 6.08 4.72 1.28
N PHE A 73 4.78 4.41 1.42
CA PHE A 73 3.72 5.43 1.52
C PHE A 73 3.66 6.12 2.89
N ASN A 74 4.22 5.52 3.94
CA ASN A 74 4.05 6.00 5.31
C ASN A 74 4.69 7.39 5.53
N PRO A 75 5.94 7.64 5.10
CA PRO A 75 6.54 8.98 5.17
C PRO A 75 5.75 10.09 4.44
N PRO A 76 5.38 9.95 3.14
CA PRO A 76 4.63 11.01 2.46
C PRO A 76 3.23 11.21 3.06
N MET A 77 2.58 10.15 3.55
CA MET A 77 1.26 10.29 4.20
C MET A 77 1.36 11.12 5.48
N ASN A 78 2.33 10.81 6.35
CA ASN A 78 2.52 11.57 7.59
C ASN A 78 2.94 13.01 7.32
N ALA A 79 3.87 13.24 6.38
CA ALA A 79 4.26 14.59 5.97
C ALA A 79 3.06 15.40 5.45
N ARG A 80 2.19 14.79 4.66
CA ARG A 80 0.98 15.42 4.14
C ARG A 80 -0.02 15.77 5.24
N ILE A 81 -0.22 14.87 6.20
CA ILE A 81 -1.13 15.09 7.34
C ILE A 81 -0.63 16.26 8.19
N LEU A 82 0.64 16.25 8.59
CA LEU A 82 1.24 17.31 9.41
C LEU A 82 1.06 18.68 8.74
N ARG A 83 1.34 18.76 7.44
CA ARG A 83 1.17 20.00 6.66
C ARG A 83 -0.27 20.52 6.57
N LEU A 84 -1.27 19.64 6.67
CA LEU A 84 -2.68 20.01 6.56
C LEU A 84 -3.36 20.19 7.92
N ALA A 85 -2.80 19.65 9.00
CA ALA A 85 -3.44 19.57 10.30
C ALA A 85 -3.38 20.88 11.10
N GLY A 86 -2.48 21.80 10.77
CA GLY A 86 -2.36 23.09 11.45
C GLY A 86 -1.98 22.90 12.93
N GLU A 87 -2.78 23.40 13.87
CA GLU A 87 -2.50 23.26 15.32
C GLU A 87 -2.78 21.85 15.87
N ALA A 88 -3.51 21.00 15.14
CA ALA A 88 -3.94 19.67 15.58
C ALA A 88 -3.07 18.53 15.00
N GLU A 89 -1.76 18.76 14.80
CA GLU A 89 -0.85 17.81 14.15
C GLU A 89 -0.81 16.45 14.82
N THR A 90 -0.69 16.44 16.16
CA THR A 90 -0.54 15.20 16.94
C THR A 90 -1.83 14.39 16.92
N GLU A 91 -2.98 15.05 17.08
CA GLU A 91 -4.29 14.43 16.98
C GLU A 91 -4.55 13.86 15.59
N ALA A 92 -4.18 14.58 14.53
CA ALA A 92 -4.38 14.15 13.16
C ALA A 92 -3.53 12.91 12.80
N VAL A 93 -2.28 12.85 13.25
CA VAL A 93 -1.41 11.68 13.06
C VAL A 93 -1.91 10.48 13.88
N ALA A 94 -2.38 10.70 15.11
CA ALA A 94 -2.98 9.65 15.93
C ALA A 94 -4.27 9.09 15.30
N LEU A 95 -5.12 9.96 14.74
CA LEU A 95 -6.33 9.56 14.03
C LEU A 95 -6.01 8.75 12.76
N SER A 96 -4.99 9.17 12.00
CA SER A 96 -4.51 8.42 10.82
C SER A 96 -4.04 7.02 11.21
N THR A 97 -3.27 6.90 12.29
CA THR A 97 -2.81 5.62 12.81
C THR A 97 -3.98 4.73 13.26
N SER A 98 -5.00 5.32 13.88
CA SER A 98 -6.22 4.61 14.27
C SER A 98 -6.99 4.10 13.04
N ALA A 99 -7.13 4.94 12.01
CA ALA A 99 -7.75 4.55 10.74
C ALA A 99 -6.98 3.42 10.05
N LEU A 100 -5.64 3.43 10.11
CA LEU A 100 -4.80 2.34 9.61
C LEU A 100 -5.11 1.02 10.32
N TYR A 101 -5.21 1.00 11.65
CA TYR A 101 -5.52 -0.23 12.40
C TYR A 101 -6.94 -0.74 12.13
N VAL A 102 -7.92 0.17 12.00
CA VAL A 102 -9.27 -0.19 11.55
C VAL A 102 -9.22 -0.82 10.16
N GLY A 103 -8.46 -0.22 9.24
CA GLY A 103 -8.23 -0.76 7.90
C GLY A 103 -7.60 -2.16 7.92
N ILE A 104 -6.59 -2.39 8.74
CA ILE A 104 -5.94 -3.71 8.91
C ILE A 104 -6.94 -4.75 9.43
N SER A 105 -7.81 -4.36 10.38
CA SER A 105 -8.83 -5.25 10.95
C SER A 105 -9.87 -5.65 9.89
N ILE A 106 -10.35 -4.68 9.11
CA ILE A 106 -11.26 -4.92 7.98
C ILE A 106 -10.58 -5.78 6.91
N ALA A 107 -9.31 -5.51 6.59
CA ALA A 107 -8.55 -6.28 5.61
C ALA A 107 -8.41 -7.75 6.04
N GLY A 108 -8.19 -8.02 7.33
CA GLY A 108 -8.17 -9.38 7.87
C GLY A 108 -9.50 -10.12 7.67
N ALA A 109 -10.63 -9.44 7.96
CA ALA A 109 -11.97 -10.01 7.76
C ALA A 109 -12.28 -10.27 6.27
N VAL A 110 -12.03 -9.28 5.40
CA VAL A 110 -12.28 -9.39 3.96
C VAL A 110 -11.36 -10.41 3.31
N GLY A 111 -10.07 -10.42 3.66
CA GLY A 111 -9.09 -11.39 3.16
C GLY A 111 -9.43 -12.82 3.59
N GLY A 112 -9.81 -13.03 4.85
CA GLY A 112 -10.24 -14.33 5.35
C GLY A 112 -11.52 -14.82 4.68
N TRP A 113 -12.54 -13.97 4.56
CA TRP A 113 -13.80 -14.31 3.91
C TRP A 113 -13.63 -14.63 2.42
N SER A 114 -12.90 -13.78 1.68
CA SER A 114 -12.65 -13.97 0.25
C SER A 114 -11.78 -15.20 -0.02
N GLY A 115 -10.78 -15.43 0.83
CA GLY A 115 -9.94 -16.63 0.80
C GLY A 115 -10.72 -17.92 1.04
N ALA A 116 -11.68 -17.91 1.95
CA ALA A 116 -12.53 -19.07 2.24
C ALA A 116 -13.60 -19.32 1.17
N SER A 117 -14.08 -18.26 0.50
CA SER A 117 -15.18 -18.33 -0.47
C SER A 117 -14.72 -18.58 -1.91
N PHE A 118 -13.50 -18.14 -2.26
CA PHE A 118 -12.98 -18.13 -3.64
C PHE A 118 -11.48 -18.51 -3.70
N ASP A 119 -11.02 -19.29 -2.73
CA ASP A 119 -9.62 -19.70 -2.56
C ASP A 119 -8.62 -18.53 -2.50
N GLY A 120 -7.32 -18.80 -2.61
CA GLY A 120 -6.27 -17.77 -2.55
C GLY A 120 -6.42 -16.67 -3.62
N THR A 121 -7.08 -16.98 -4.74
CA THR A 121 -7.37 -16.04 -5.83
C THR A 121 -8.35 -14.95 -5.40
N GLY A 122 -9.37 -15.30 -4.61
CA GLY A 122 -10.34 -14.34 -4.07
C GLY A 122 -9.69 -13.23 -3.26
N ALA A 123 -8.77 -13.60 -2.38
CA ALA A 123 -8.04 -12.64 -1.54
C ALA A 123 -7.15 -11.71 -2.38
N ALA A 124 -6.49 -12.24 -3.41
CA ALA A 124 -5.64 -11.44 -4.29
C ALA A 124 -6.45 -10.43 -5.13
N VAL A 125 -7.61 -10.85 -5.66
CA VAL A 125 -8.52 -9.96 -6.40
C VAL A 125 -9.11 -8.89 -5.49
N ALA A 126 -9.56 -9.26 -4.28
CA ALA A 126 -10.07 -8.29 -3.31
C ALA A 126 -9.01 -7.23 -2.94
N ALA A 127 -7.77 -7.66 -2.69
CA ALA A 127 -6.66 -6.76 -2.42
C ALA A 127 -6.38 -5.82 -3.60
N ALA A 128 -6.41 -6.33 -4.84
CA ALA A 128 -6.20 -5.53 -6.05
C ALA A 128 -7.29 -4.45 -6.21
N VAL A 129 -8.56 -4.82 -6.03
CA VAL A 129 -9.69 -3.88 -6.10
C VAL A 129 -9.55 -2.79 -5.03
N ILE A 130 -9.29 -3.18 -3.78
CA ILE A 130 -9.10 -2.22 -2.67
C ILE A 130 -7.94 -1.27 -2.99
N CYS A 131 -6.80 -1.79 -3.46
CA CYS A 131 -5.63 -0.98 -3.78
C CYS A 131 -5.91 0.03 -4.92
N LEU A 132 -6.65 -0.38 -5.96
CA LEU A 132 -7.03 0.51 -7.06
C LEU A 132 -8.00 1.59 -6.60
N VAL A 133 -8.96 1.25 -5.74
CA VAL A 133 -9.87 2.23 -5.12
C VAL A 133 -9.08 3.22 -4.25
N SER A 134 -8.12 2.75 -3.44
CA SER A 134 -7.25 3.61 -2.64
C SER A 134 -6.43 4.55 -3.52
N LEU A 135 -5.84 4.07 -4.62
CA LEU A 135 -5.12 4.91 -5.58
C LEU A 135 -6.03 5.99 -6.19
N ALA A 136 -7.23 5.61 -6.63
CA ALA A 136 -8.21 6.55 -7.18
C ALA A 136 -8.62 7.61 -6.14
N ALA A 137 -8.89 7.19 -4.90
CA ALA A 137 -9.21 8.08 -3.79
C ALA A 137 -8.05 9.06 -3.52
N THR A 138 -6.81 8.57 -3.46
CA THR A 138 -5.62 9.41 -3.27
C THR A 138 -5.46 10.42 -4.40
N LEU A 139 -5.66 10.03 -5.66
CA LEU A 139 -5.63 10.95 -6.80
C LEU A 139 -6.68 12.06 -6.68
N VAL A 140 -7.89 11.72 -6.26
CA VAL A 140 -8.97 12.70 -6.05
C VAL A 140 -8.64 13.63 -4.88
N ILE A 141 -8.15 13.08 -3.76
CA ILE A 141 -7.82 13.84 -2.55
C ILE A 141 -6.67 14.82 -2.82
N VAL A 142 -5.60 14.37 -3.47
CA VAL A 142 -4.46 15.23 -3.84
C VAL A 142 -4.89 16.35 -4.77
N ARG A 143 -5.80 16.09 -5.72
CA ARG A 143 -6.33 17.14 -6.60
C ARG A 143 -7.22 18.15 -5.88
N ARG A 144 -7.98 17.72 -4.88
CA ARG A 144 -8.89 18.59 -4.12
C ARG A 144 -8.18 19.38 -3.01
N PHE A 145 -7.18 18.78 -2.39
CA PHE A 145 -6.43 19.33 -1.26
C PHE A 145 -4.93 19.17 -1.50
N PRO A 146 -4.34 19.95 -2.41
CA PRO A 146 -2.92 19.87 -2.67
C PRO A 146 -2.12 20.39 -1.48
N THR A 147 -0.93 19.84 -1.30
CA THR A 147 0.06 20.27 -0.32
C THR A 147 1.25 20.89 -1.04
#